data_AF-A0A8M2BG20-F1
#
_entry.id   AF-A0A8M2BG20-F1
#
_cell.length_a   1.000
_cell.length_b   1.000
_cell.length_c   1.000
_cell.angle_alpha   90.00
_cell.angle_beta   90.00
_cell.angle_gamma   90.00
#
_symmetry.space_group_name_H-M   'P 1'
#
loop_
_entity.id
_entity.type
_entity.pdbx_description
1 polymer ?
#
loop_
_entity_poly.entity_id
_entity_poly.type
_entity_poly.pdbx_seq_one_letter_code
_entity_poly.pdbx_strand_id
1 'polypeptide(L)'
;MGVTHGKKADHNLQSHNSACAQPLIGPDLVSDLGSLIDPDQRWAREEDLDHSKLLPEHTDYEELIRPKKLHNPIKASKSHRELQRELIITHKRGVVVEEKPELQRVLEQRNRAQALKQEQKQEEEKSPLEQELLKRQMRLEKIEKEAEEQRERLKCAPEFIRVKESLKRTAITSAAEKEL
;
A
#
# COMPACT_ATOMS: atom_id res chain seq x y z
N MET A 1 -11.89 -17.45 -42.11
CA MET A 1 -12.25 -18.74 -41.50
C MET A 1 -12.59 -18.48 -40.05
N GLY A 2 -13.88 -18.45 -39.70
CA GLY A 2 -14.36 -18.06 -38.37
C GLY A 2 -14.35 -19.23 -37.38
N VAL A 3 -14.05 -18.95 -36.11
CA VAL A 3 -14.18 -19.92 -35.00
C VAL A 3 -15.25 -19.40 -34.05
N THR A 4 -16.30 -20.20 -33.89
CA THR A 4 -17.51 -19.93 -33.11
C THR A 4 -17.28 -20.19 -31.63
N HIS A 5 -17.76 -19.30 -30.76
CA HIS A 5 -17.68 -19.43 -29.30
C HIS A 5 -18.54 -20.60 -28.80
N GLY A 6 -17.92 -21.51 -28.05
CA GLY A 6 -18.57 -22.66 -27.42
C GLY A 6 -19.33 -22.28 -26.15
N LYS A 7 -20.63 -22.58 -26.16
CA LYS A 7 -21.58 -22.46 -25.05
C LYS A 7 -21.25 -23.52 -23.97
N LYS A 8 -20.96 -23.11 -22.73
CA LYS A 8 -20.86 -24.02 -21.59
C LYS A 8 -21.98 -23.73 -20.61
N ALA A 9 -22.65 -24.82 -20.22
CA ALA A 9 -23.86 -24.84 -19.44
C ALA A 9 -23.62 -24.51 -17.97
N ASP A 10 -24.60 -23.83 -17.39
CA ASP A 10 -24.70 -23.50 -15.98
C ASP A 10 -24.89 -24.77 -15.15
N HIS A 11 -24.02 -25.00 -14.17
CA HIS A 11 -24.25 -26.03 -13.15
C HIS A 11 -24.73 -25.37 -11.86
N ASN A 12 -26.04 -25.43 -11.66
CA ASN A 12 -26.74 -24.98 -10.47
C ASN A 12 -26.56 -26.04 -9.37
N LEU A 13 -25.69 -25.79 -8.40
CA LEU A 13 -25.63 -26.55 -7.15
C LEU A 13 -26.29 -25.74 -6.04
N GLN A 14 -27.61 -25.86 -6.02
CA GLN A 14 -28.48 -25.56 -4.90
C GLN A 14 -28.05 -26.41 -3.69
N SER A 15 -27.37 -25.81 -2.71
CA SER A 15 -27.19 -26.42 -1.39
C SER A 15 -27.81 -25.53 -0.34
N HIS A 16 -28.88 -26.06 0.25
CA HIS A 16 -29.64 -25.45 1.33
C HIS A 16 -28.90 -25.74 2.62
N ASN A 17 -28.39 -24.71 3.30
CA ASN A 17 -28.11 -24.80 4.73
C ASN A 17 -29.05 -23.85 5.44
N SER A 18 -30.07 -24.47 6.04
CA SER A 18 -31.10 -23.89 6.86
C SER A 18 -30.53 -23.36 8.18
N ALA A 19 -30.91 -22.12 8.49
CA ALA A 19 -31.28 -21.61 9.81
C ALA A 19 -30.52 -22.16 11.04
N CYS A 20 -29.64 -21.34 11.63
CA CYS A 20 -29.65 -21.18 13.08
C CYS A 20 -28.96 -19.87 13.49
N ALA A 21 -29.64 -19.16 14.40
CA ALA A 21 -29.15 -18.12 15.30
C ALA A 21 -28.77 -16.74 14.71
N GLN A 22 -29.57 -15.76 15.13
CA GLN A 22 -29.43 -14.33 14.87
C GLN A 22 -28.25 -13.68 15.60
N PRO A 23 -27.82 -12.48 15.17
CA PRO A 23 -26.65 -11.78 15.70
C PRO A 23 -26.97 -11.14 17.05
N LEU A 24 -26.28 -11.56 18.12
CA LEU A 24 -26.23 -10.75 19.34
C LEU A 24 -25.33 -9.54 19.09
N ILE A 25 -25.98 -8.39 18.94
CA ILE A 25 -25.41 -7.05 18.96
C ILE A 25 -24.88 -6.81 20.38
N GLY A 26 -23.57 -6.96 20.57
CA GLY A 26 -22.85 -6.58 21.80
C GLY A 26 -21.88 -5.43 21.49
N PRO A 27 -21.74 -4.44 22.37
CA PRO A 27 -21.33 -3.08 22.02
C PRO A 27 -19.81 -2.95 21.82
N ASP A 28 -19.44 -2.19 20.79
CA ASP A 28 -18.39 -1.18 20.78
C ASP A 28 -17.14 -1.47 21.62
N LEU A 29 -16.44 -2.57 21.33
CA LEU A 29 -15.00 -2.62 21.56
C LEU A 29 -14.29 -1.87 20.43
N VAL A 30 -14.52 -0.56 20.43
CA VAL A 30 -13.63 0.42 19.83
C VAL A 30 -12.29 0.38 20.58
N SER A 31 -11.20 0.45 19.82
CA SER A 31 -9.86 0.78 20.30
C SER A 31 -9.01 -0.36 20.87
N ASP A 32 -8.81 -1.44 20.12
CA ASP A 32 -7.47 -2.06 20.06
C ASP A 32 -7.23 -2.79 18.73
N LEU A 33 -7.29 -2.05 17.63
CA LEU A 33 -6.73 -2.50 16.34
C LEU A 33 -5.30 -1.97 16.18
N GLY A 34 -4.58 -1.77 17.30
CA GLY A 34 -3.21 -1.24 17.32
C GLY A 34 -2.16 -2.33 17.46
N SER A 35 -2.50 -3.45 18.07
CA SER A 35 -1.71 -4.67 18.02
C SER A 35 -2.30 -5.60 16.98
N LEU A 36 -2.23 -5.23 15.69
CA LEU A 36 -2.19 -6.23 14.63
C LEU A 36 -0.88 -6.99 14.86
N ILE A 37 -0.93 -7.91 15.82
CA ILE A 37 0.05 -8.97 16.00
C ILE A 37 0.12 -9.57 14.61
N ASP A 38 1.21 -9.26 13.93
CA ASP A 38 1.43 -9.65 12.55
C ASP A 38 1.04 -11.12 12.46
N PRO A 39 -0.03 -11.49 11.71
CA PRO A 39 -0.49 -12.87 11.66
C PRO A 39 0.67 -13.82 11.30
N ASP A 40 1.72 -13.26 10.69
CA ASP A 40 2.97 -13.89 10.34
C ASP A 40 3.91 -14.28 11.49
N GLN A 41 3.90 -13.60 12.66
CA GLN A 41 4.68 -14.04 13.81
C GLN A 41 4.08 -15.26 14.49
N ARG A 42 2.75 -15.40 14.44
CA ARG A 42 2.03 -16.50 15.10
C ARG A 42 2.50 -17.88 14.62
N TRP A 43 2.86 -18.01 13.34
CA TRP A 43 3.31 -19.27 12.76
C TRP A 43 4.82 -19.52 12.88
N ALA A 44 5.62 -18.47 13.04
CA ALA A 44 7.07 -18.60 13.23
C ALA A 44 7.41 -19.07 14.65
N ARG A 45 6.60 -18.69 15.65
CA ARG A 45 6.75 -19.04 17.07
C ARG A 45 5.79 -20.16 17.50
N GLU A 46 5.52 -21.14 16.64
CA GLU A 46 5.10 -22.46 17.16
C GLU A 46 6.39 -23.20 17.55
N GLU A 47 7.03 -22.68 18.60
CA GLU A 47 8.11 -23.36 19.32
C GLU A 47 7.60 -24.75 19.72
N ASP A 48 8.52 -25.73 19.79
CA ASP A 48 8.29 -27.16 20.07
C ASP A 48 7.74 -27.45 21.49
N LEU A 49 7.00 -26.49 22.06
CA LEU A 49 6.23 -26.56 23.28
C LEU A 49 5.04 -27.47 23.04
N ASP A 50 5.33 -28.76 23.19
CA ASP A 50 4.41 -29.73 23.74
C ASP A 50 3.61 -29.04 24.87
N HIS A 51 2.41 -28.55 24.55
CA HIS A 51 1.53 -27.89 25.52
C HIS A 51 1.12 -28.84 26.66
N SER A 52 1.55 -30.12 26.59
CA SER A 52 1.49 -31.04 27.72
C SER A 52 2.52 -30.70 28.82
N LYS A 53 3.66 -30.08 28.49
CA LYS A 53 4.74 -29.81 29.46
C LYS A 53 4.66 -28.43 30.10
N LEU A 54 4.00 -27.46 29.46
CA LEU A 54 3.91 -26.09 29.99
C LEU A 54 2.65 -25.79 30.78
N LEU A 55 1.65 -26.67 30.84
CA LEU A 55 0.65 -26.51 31.89
C LEU A 55 1.25 -27.02 33.19
N PRO A 56 1.51 -26.14 34.17
CA PRO A 56 1.82 -26.59 35.51
C PRO A 56 0.56 -27.32 36.00
N GLU A 57 0.65 -28.65 36.09
CA GLU A 57 -0.35 -29.51 36.71
C GLU A 57 -0.40 -29.24 38.22
N HIS A 58 -0.72 -28.02 38.65
CA HIS A 58 -0.89 -27.65 40.06
C HIS A 58 -1.85 -26.47 40.19
N THR A 59 -3.08 -26.61 39.73
CA THR A 59 -4.18 -25.70 40.12
C THR A 59 -5.53 -26.42 40.11
N ASP A 60 -5.75 -27.32 41.07
CA ASP A 60 -7.06 -27.71 41.64
C ASP A 60 -8.25 -27.99 40.68
N TYR A 61 -8.02 -28.26 39.40
CA TYR A 61 -9.05 -28.55 38.41
C TYR A 61 -9.35 -30.05 38.27
N GLU A 62 -8.86 -30.88 39.19
CA GLU A 62 -9.04 -32.33 39.22
C GLU A 62 -10.51 -32.77 39.13
N GLU A 63 -11.46 -31.92 39.54
CA GLU A 63 -12.90 -32.23 39.50
C GLU A 63 -13.61 -31.87 38.18
N LEU A 64 -12.94 -31.18 37.24
CA LEU A 64 -13.53 -30.86 35.94
C LEU A 64 -13.17 -31.96 34.94
N ILE A 65 -14.19 -32.50 34.25
CA ILE A 65 -14.00 -33.44 33.14
C ILE A 65 -13.17 -32.73 32.06
N ARG A 66 -11.86 -32.97 32.06
CA ARG A 66 -10.94 -32.41 31.08
C ARG A 66 -11.22 -33.07 29.73
N PRO A 67 -11.53 -32.31 28.67
CA PRO A 67 -11.72 -32.89 27.35
C PRO A 67 -10.45 -33.62 26.93
N LYS A 68 -10.61 -34.85 26.45
CA LYS A 68 -9.49 -35.64 25.94
C LYS A 68 -8.89 -34.89 24.75
N LYS A 69 -7.60 -34.54 24.87
CA LYS A 69 -6.85 -33.97 23.75
C LYS A 69 -6.70 -35.06 22.67
N LEU A 70 -7.36 -34.88 21.53
CA LEU A 70 -7.25 -35.78 20.40
C LEU A 70 -5.85 -35.69 19.80
N HIS A 71 -5.30 -36.83 19.40
CA HIS A 71 -4.02 -36.89 18.73
C HIS A 71 -4.10 -36.15 17.39
N ASN A 72 -3.33 -35.08 17.22
CA ASN A 72 -3.29 -34.32 15.97
C ASN A 72 -2.12 -34.83 15.10
N PRO A 73 -2.36 -35.62 14.04
CA PRO A 73 -1.30 -36.20 13.23
C PRO A 73 -0.42 -35.14 12.53
N ILE A 74 -0.99 -33.96 12.22
CA ILE A 74 -0.28 -32.81 11.65
C ILE A 74 0.76 -32.28 12.63
N LYS A 75 0.43 -32.20 13.92
CA LYS A 75 1.34 -31.73 14.96
C LYS A 75 2.28 -32.83 15.45
N ALA A 76 1.90 -34.10 15.37
CA ALA A 76 2.74 -35.23 15.73
C ALA A 76 3.86 -35.50 14.70
N SER A 77 3.58 -35.30 13.40
CA SER A 77 4.55 -35.51 12.33
C SER A 77 5.54 -34.35 12.22
N LYS A 78 6.81 -34.59 12.60
CA LYS A 78 7.90 -33.61 12.43
C LYS A 78 8.09 -33.20 10.96
N SER A 79 7.97 -34.15 10.02
CA SER A 79 8.13 -33.90 8.59
C SER A 79 7.09 -32.90 8.07
N HIS A 80 5.83 -33.04 8.47
CA HIS A 80 4.78 -32.11 8.05
C HIS A 80 5.02 -30.70 8.60
N ARG A 81 5.41 -30.58 9.87
CA ARG A 81 5.76 -29.29 10.49
C ARG A 81 6.94 -28.63 9.79
N GLU A 82 7.99 -29.39 9.47
CA GLU A 82 9.16 -28.86 8.77
C GLU A 82 8.81 -28.35 7.38
N LEU A 83 8.07 -29.14 6.60
CA LEU A 83 7.61 -28.72 5.29
C LEU A 83 6.74 -27.45 5.38
N GLN A 84 5.83 -27.39 6.35
CA GLN A 84 5.01 -26.19 6.58
C GLN A 84 5.88 -24.97 6.89
N ARG A 85 6.90 -25.12 7.76
CA ARG A 85 7.87 -24.06 8.04
C ARG A 85 8.63 -23.63 6.78
N GLU A 86 9.13 -24.58 6.00
CA GLU A 86 9.86 -24.32 4.77
C GLU A 86 9.00 -23.58 3.73
N LEU A 87 7.77 -24.03 3.51
CA LEU A 87 6.83 -23.37 2.58
C LEU A 87 6.53 -21.94 3.01
N ILE A 88 6.30 -21.70 4.31
CA ILE A 88 6.10 -20.36 4.87
C ILE A 88 7.35 -19.50 4.66
N ILE A 89 8.53 -20.01 4.98
CA ILE A 89 9.81 -19.29 4.83
C ILE A 89 10.08 -18.98 3.36
N THR A 90 9.85 -19.93 2.46
CA THR A 90 10.09 -19.79 1.03
C THR A 90 9.18 -18.73 0.42
N HIS A 91 7.90 -18.74 0.81
CA HIS A 91 6.93 -17.74 0.39
C HIS A 91 7.25 -16.35 0.97
N LYS A 92 7.60 -16.26 2.26
CA LYS A 92 7.92 -14.98 2.94
C LYS A 92 9.23 -14.35 2.50
N ARG A 93 10.30 -15.15 2.43
CA ARG A 93 11.65 -14.67 2.05
C ARG A 93 11.74 -14.38 0.55
N GLY A 94 10.69 -14.69 -0.23
CA GLY A 94 10.69 -14.53 -1.67
C GLY A 94 11.75 -15.41 -2.34
N VAL A 95 12.11 -16.55 -1.73
CA VAL A 95 13.14 -17.46 -2.28
C VAL A 95 12.61 -18.26 -3.48
N VAL A 96 11.32 -18.13 -3.82
CA VAL A 96 10.90 -18.28 -5.21
C VAL A 96 11.40 -17.04 -5.97
N VAL A 97 12.72 -17.00 -6.18
CA VAL A 97 13.57 -15.81 -6.35
C VAL A 97 13.21 -14.90 -7.52
N GLU A 98 12.35 -15.27 -8.47
CA GLU A 98 12.13 -14.42 -9.65
C GLU A 98 10.67 -14.00 -9.90
N GLU A 99 9.67 -14.70 -9.35
CA GLU A 99 8.28 -14.35 -9.63
C GLU A 99 7.36 -14.49 -8.42
N LYS A 100 6.81 -13.36 -7.96
CA LYS A 100 5.63 -13.36 -7.08
C LYS A 100 4.53 -14.21 -7.72
N PRO A 101 3.79 -15.00 -6.92
CA PRO A 101 2.69 -15.80 -7.46
C PRO A 101 1.67 -14.90 -8.16
N GLU A 102 1.02 -15.43 -9.20
CA GLU A 102 0.10 -14.66 -10.05
C GLU A 102 -0.94 -13.88 -9.24
N LEU A 103 -1.56 -14.50 -8.24
CA LEU A 103 -2.55 -13.85 -7.37
C LEU A 103 -1.97 -12.64 -6.64
N GLN A 104 -0.77 -12.75 -6.07
CA GLN A 104 -0.12 -11.62 -5.38
C GLN A 104 0.16 -10.49 -6.36
N ARG A 105 0.66 -10.81 -7.56
CA ARG A 105 0.90 -9.84 -8.64
C ARG A 105 -0.38 -9.12 -9.05
N VAL A 106 -1.47 -9.85 -9.23
CA VAL A 106 -2.79 -9.29 -9.58
C VAL A 106 -3.34 -8.42 -8.46
N LEU A 107 -3.22 -8.83 -7.19
CA LEU A 107 -3.63 -8.02 -6.04
C LEU A 107 -2.83 -6.73 -5.93
N GLU A 108 -1.50 -6.80 -6.09
CA GLU A 108 -0.63 -5.62 -6.12
C GLU A 108 -1.00 -4.68 -7.27
N GLN A 109 -1.26 -5.22 -8.47
CA GLN A 109 -1.69 -4.44 -9.61
C GLN A 109 -3.05 -3.76 -9.36
N ARG A 110 -4.02 -4.48 -8.82
CA ARG A 110 -5.34 -3.93 -8.46
C ARG A 110 -5.22 -2.83 -7.42
N ASN A 111 -4.40 -3.03 -6.39
CA ASN A 111 -4.18 -2.05 -5.33
C ASN A 111 -3.53 -0.77 -5.89
N ARG A 112 -2.52 -0.91 -6.78
CA ARG A 112 -1.92 0.24 -7.50
C ARG A 112 -2.94 0.98 -8.36
N ALA A 113 -3.76 0.25 -9.12
CA ALA A 113 -4.79 0.86 -9.96
C ALA A 113 -5.85 1.59 -9.12
N GLN A 114 -6.22 1.05 -7.97
CA GLN A 114 -7.16 1.70 -7.04
C GLN A 114 -6.57 2.98 -6.44
N ALA A 115 -5.30 2.96 -6.04
CA ALA A 115 -4.60 4.15 -5.51
C ALA A 115 -4.54 5.27 -6.57
N LEU A 116 -4.15 4.95 -7.80
CA LEU A 116 -4.14 5.91 -8.91
C LEU A 116 -5.53 6.48 -9.19
N LYS A 117 -6.58 5.64 -9.13
CA LYS A 117 -7.97 6.11 -9.30
C LYS A 117 -8.41 7.04 -8.17
N GLN A 118 -7.94 6.82 -6.94
CA GLN A 118 -8.22 7.71 -5.81
C GLN A 118 -7.48 9.03 -5.96
N GLU A 119 -6.20 9.00 -6.35
CA GLU A 119 -5.40 10.20 -6.62
C GLU A 119 -6.01 11.04 -7.75
N GLN A 120 -6.45 10.42 -8.84
CA GLN A 120 -7.13 11.12 -9.94
C GLN A 120 -8.44 11.77 -9.48
N LYS A 121 -9.25 11.07 -8.67
CA LYS A 121 -10.47 11.64 -8.12
C LYS A 121 -10.18 12.81 -7.17
N GLN A 122 -9.18 12.67 -6.31
CA GLN A 122 -8.73 13.76 -5.44
C GLN A 122 -8.22 14.94 -6.25
N GLU A 123 -7.55 14.68 -7.38
CA GLU A 123 -7.10 15.70 -8.33
C GLU A 123 -8.26 16.43 -9.01
N GLU A 124 -9.29 15.70 -9.45
CA GLU A 124 -10.53 16.27 -9.99
C GLU A 124 -11.29 17.07 -8.92
N GLU A 125 -11.28 16.59 -7.67
CA GLU A 125 -11.87 17.25 -6.50
C GLU A 125 -10.99 18.36 -5.92
N LYS A 126 -9.79 18.62 -6.48
CA LYS A 126 -8.93 19.73 -6.02
C LYS A 126 -9.74 21.00 -5.98
N SER A 127 -9.62 21.69 -4.85
CA SER A 127 -10.31 22.95 -4.61
C SER A 127 -10.03 23.92 -5.77
N PRO A 128 -11.02 24.70 -6.23
CA PRO A 128 -10.80 25.73 -7.26
C PRO A 128 -9.59 26.62 -6.99
N LEU A 129 -9.28 26.88 -5.71
CA LEU A 129 -8.09 27.62 -5.29
C LEU A 129 -6.78 26.88 -5.61
N GLU A 130 -6.72 25.56 -5.40
CA GLU A 130 -5.53 24.75 -5.66
C GLU A 130 -5.21 24.70 -7.15
N GLN A 131 -6.24 24.58 -8.00
CA GLN A 131 -6.07 24.65 -9.45
C GLN A 131 -5.52 26.02 -9.89
N GLU A 132 -5.99 27.11 -9.28
CA GLU A 132 -5.49 28.46 -9.59
C GLU A 132 -4.05 28.67 -9.12
N LEU A 133 -3.71 28.17 -7.93
CA LEU A 133 -2.33 28.18 -7.44
C LEU A 133 -1.39 27.42 -8.37
N LEU A 134 -1.79 26.24 -8.85
CA LEU A 134 -1.01 25.46 -9.82
C LEU A 134 -0.81 26.26 -11.11
N LYS A 135 -1.87 26.86 -11.67
CA LYS A 135 -1.77 27.72 -12.87
C LYS A 135 -0.81 28.89 -12.65
N ARG A 136 -0.89 29.56 -11.49
CA ARG A 136 0.00 30.66 -11.12
C ARG A 136 1.44 30.18 -11.03
N GLN A 137 1.70 29.04 -10.41
CA GLN A 137 3.03 28.44 -10.30
C GLN A 137 3.61 28.15 -11.69
N MET A 138 2.85 27.48 -12.57
CA MET A 138 3.28 27.21 -13.95
C MET A 138 3.60 28.50 -14.73
N ARG A 139 2.82 29.57 -14.51
CA ARG A 139 3.07 30.88 -15.12
C ARG A 139 4.39 31.49 -14.63
N LEU A 140 4.64 31.43 -13.32
CA LEU A 140 5.87 31.94 -12.72
C LEU A 140 7.10 31.16 -13.21
N GLU A 141 7.03 29.83 -13.23
CA GLU A 141 8.11 28.97 -13.73
C GLU A 141 8.44 29.28 -15.21
N LYS A 142 7.42 29.53 -16.04
CA LYS A 142 7.63 29.94 -17.43
C LYS A 142 8.36 31.29 -17.53
N ILE A 143 7.96 32.28 -16.73
CA ILE A 143 8.60 33.60 -16.70
C ILE A 143 10.04 33.49 -16.18
N GLU A 144 10.29 32.69 -15.15
CA GLU A 144 11.61 32.46 -14.60
C GLU A 144 12.54 31.80 -15.63
N LYS A 145 12.06 30.75 -16.30
CA LYS A 145 12.81 30.07 -17.37
C LYS A 145 13.12 31.01 -18.54
N GLU A 146 12.16 31.83 -18.97
CA GLU A 146 12.38 32.84 -19.99
C GLU A 146 13.40 33.89 -19.52
N ALA A 147 13.31 34.34 -18.26
CA ALA A 147 14.25 35.29 -17.70
C ALA A 147 15.68 34.71 -17.62
N GLU A 148 15.84 33.44 -17.25
CA GLU A 148 17.14 32.78 -17.25
C GLU A 148 17.68 32.60 -18.67
N GLU A 149 16.85 32.17 -19.63
CA GLU A 149 17.24 32.09 -21.03
C GLU A 149 17.68 33.47 -21.57
N GLN A 150 16.99 34.56 -21.21
CA GLN A 150 17.40 35.91 -21.55
C GLN A 150 18.74 36.28 -20.89
N ARG A 151 18.96 35.89 -19.63
CA ARG A 151 20.26 36.10 -18.95
C ARG A 151 21.38 35.34 -19.65
N GLU A 152 21.16 34.09 -20.05
CA GLU A 152 22.12 33.28 -20.80
C GLU A 152 22.42 33.88 -22.17
N ARG A 153 21.39 34.29 -22.92
CA ARG A 153 21.54 34.99 -24.20
C ARG A 153 22.36 36.27 -24.05
N LEU A 154 22.15 37.04 -22.98
CA LEU A 154 22.93 38.24 -22.68
C LEU A 154 24.38 37.92 -22.28
N LYS A 155 24.65 36.81 -21.58
CA LYS A 155 26.03 36.38 -21.25
C LYS A 155 26.82 36.09 -22.55
N CYS A 156 26.17 35.49 -23.54
CA CYS A 156 26.76 35.19 -24.85
C CYS A 156 26.76 36.37 -25.83
N ALA A 157 26.12 37.49 -25.50
CA ALA A 157 26.02 38.65 -26.37
C ALA A 157 27.30 39.52 -26.35
N PRO A 158 27.58 40.28 -27.43
CA PRO A 158 28.69 41.24 -27.47
C PRO A 158 28.64 42.29 -26.36
N GLU A 159 29.82 42.75 -25.92
CA GLU A 159 30.05 43.75 -24.86
C GLU A 159 29.10 44.96 -24.94
N PHE A 160 29.00 45.63 -26.10
CA PHE A 160 28.17 46.83 -26.25
C PHE A 160 26.69 46.57 -25.96
N ILE A 161 26.15 45.41 -26.34
CA ILE A 161 24.76 45.05 -26.05
C ILE A 161 24.59 44.87 -24.54
N ARG A 162 25.51 44.15 -23.88
CA ARG A 162 25.45 43.94 -22.43
C ARG A 162 25.53 45.27 -21.66
N VAL A 163 26.48 46.14 -22.02
CA VAL A 163 26.65 47.47 -21.41
C VAL A 163 25.38 48.32 -21.58
N LYS A 164 24.80 48.33 -22.78
CA LYS A 164 23.56 49.05 -23.07
C LYS A 164 22.39 48.55 -22.22
N GLU A 165 22.20 47.24 -22.08
CA GLU A 165 21.13 46.67 -21.26
C GLU A 165 21.33 46.92 -19.75
N SER A 166 22.58 46.86 -19.26
CA SER A 166 22.90 47.18 -17.87
C SER A 166 22.53 48.63 -17.51
N LEU A 167 22.86 49.59 -18.38
CA LEU A 167 22.49 50.99 -18.17
C LEU A 167 20.97 51.21 -18.15
N LYS A 168 20.21 50.48 -18.98
CA LYS A 168 18.74 50.52 -18.96
C LYS A 168 18.16 50.03 -17.63
N ARG A 169 18.69 48.92 -17.09
CA ARG A 169 18.22 48.35 -15.82
C ARG A 169 18.41 49.33 -14.67
N THR A 170 19.58 49.96 -14.57
CA THR A 170 19.87 50.94 -13.53
C THR A 170 19.02 52.21 -13.66
N ALA A 171 18.71 52.64 -14.89
CA ALA A 171 17.84 53.80 -15.11
C ALA A 171 16.42 53.53 -14.56
N ILE A 172 15.86 52.34 -14.80
CA ILE A 172 14.52 51.96 -14.33
C ILE A 172 14.48 51.82 -12.80
N THR A 173 15.46 51.16 -12.18
CA THR A 173 15.51 51.04 -10.71
C THR A 173 15.61 52.41 -10.05
N SER A 174 16.42 53.32 -10.61
CA SER A 174 16.54 54.69 -10.09
C SER A 174 15.28 55.55 -10.27
N ALA A 175 14.40 55.20 -11.20
CA ALA A 175 13.10 55.84 -11.36
C ALA A 175 12.06 55.26 -10.38
N ALA A 176 12.07 53.93 -10.19
CA ALA A 176 11.14 53.26 -9.27
C ALA A 176 11.37 53.63 -7.79
N GLU A 177 12.63 53.85 -7.38
CA GLU A 177 12.97 54.28 -6.02
C GLU A 177 12.52 55.71 -5.69
N LYS A 178 12.17 56.55 -6.68
CA LYS A 178 11.73 57.94 -6.45
C LYS A 178 10.23 58.10 -6.28
N GLU A 179 9.44 57.06 -6.56
CA GLU A 179 7.97 57.06 -6.48
C GLU A 179 7.44 56.36 -5.19
N LEU A 180 8.33 55.97 -4.28
CA LEU A 180 8.03 55.34 -2.98
C LEU A 180 8.42 56.27 -1.83
#